data_AF-A0A562GFL6-F1
#
_entry.id   AF-A0A562GFL6-F1
#
_cell.length_a   1.000
_cell.length_b   1.000
_cell.length_c   1.000
_cell.angle_alpha   90.00
_cell.angle_beta   90.00
_cell.angle_gamma   90.00
#
_symmetry.space_group_name_H-M   'P 1'
#
loop_
_entity.id
_entity.type
_entity.pdbx_description
1 polymer ?
#
loop_
_entity_poly.entity_id
_entity_poly.type
_entity_poly.pdbx_seq_one_letter_code
_entity_poly.pdbx_strand_id
1 'polypeptide(L)'
;MNNEATIFSRHYCVFFEKSITSLQMENLLREFMLSIGRTLSRYGIILGHIKLLAKLSELAVDHYLFLSLTTLDNVNVIPSRCWHNVNGVSIGCIELDVNVLVFGYTINEVEVQVDGALKKLGRGR
;
A
#
# COMPACT_ATOMS: atom_id res chain seq x y z
N MET A 1 -12.23 -22.65 -11.28
CA MET A 1 -11.47 -21.70 -10.44
C MET A 1 -10.02 -22.14 -10.49
N ASN A 2 -9.10 -21.27 -10.94
CA ASN A 2 -7.68 -21.54 -10.77
C ASN A 2 -7.37 -21.50 -9.28
N ASN A 3 -6.90 -22.59 -8.71
CA ASN A 3 -6.49 -22.67 -7.30
C ASN A 3 -5.01 -22.30 -7.10
N GLU A 4 -4.39 -21.73 -8.13
CA GLU A 4 -2.99 -21.33 -8.10
C GLU A 4 -2.83 -20.06 -7.26
N ALA A 5 -1.79 -20.08 -6.42
CA ALA A 5 -1.35 -18.93 -5.66
C ALA A 5 -0.51 -18.03 -6.56
N THR A 6 -0.88 -16.76 -6.64
CA THR A 6 -0.10 -15.72 -7.31
C THR A 6 0.57 -14.85 -6.26
N ILE A 7 1.89 -14.67 -6.42
CA ILE A 7 2.70 -13.78 -5.60
C ILE A 7 3.20 -12.65 -6.48
N PHE A 8 2.85 -11.43 -6.11
CA PHE A 8 3.31 -10.20 -6.73
C PHE A 8 4.08 -9.39 -5.69
N SER A 9 5.26 -8.90 -6.05
CA SER A 9 6.07 -8.07 -5.16
C SER A 9 6.80 -7.02 -5.99
N ARG A 10 6.59 -5.74 -5.69
CA ARG A 10 7.26 -4.63 -6.39
C ARG A 10 7.52 -3.46 -5.46
N HIS A 11 8.59 -2.74 -5.77
CA HIS A 11 8.98 -1.49 -5.13
C HIS A 11 8.56 -0.32 -6.01
N TYR A 12 8.06 0.75 -5.39
CA TYR A 12 7.66 1.99 -6.06
C TYR A 12 8.15 3.22 -5.31
N CYS A 13 8.40 4.29 -6.06
CA CYS A 13 8.67 5.61 -5.52
C CYS A 13 7.55 6.56 -5.95
N VAL A 14 6.80 7.09 -4.98
CA VAL A 14 5.63 7.94 -5.23
C VAL A 14 5.94 9.37 -4.84
N PHE A 15 5.86 10.26 -5.81
CA PHE A 15 6.04 11.70 -5.63
C PHE A 15 4.69 12.41 -5.57
N PHE A 16 4.54 13.31 -4.61
CA PHE A 16 3.34 14.12 -4.43
C PHE A 16 3.54 15.50 -5.05
N GLU A 17 2.56 15.97 -5.83
CA GLU A 17 2.61 17.31 -6.46
C GLU A 17 2.60 18.44 -5.42
N LYS A 18 1.91 18.20 -4.30
CA LYS A 18 1.91 19.05 -3.11
C LYS A 18 2.31 18.18 -1.94
N SER A 19 3.12 18.72 -1.04
CA SER A 19 3.47 17.99 0.15
C SER A 19 2.23 17.69 1.00
N ILE A 20 2.26 16.54 1.65
CA ILE A 20 1.16 16.05 2.48
C ILE A 20 1.64 15.81 3.91
N THR A 21 0.69 15.80 4.84
CA THR A 21 0.96 15.46 6.24
C THR A 21 1.01 13.94 6.43
N SER A 22 1.58 13.49 7.55
CA SER A 22 1.60 12.07 7.92
C SER A 22 0.18 11.47 8.03
N LEU A 23 -0.79 12.23 8.55
CA LEU A 23 -2.19 11.79 8.61
C LEU A 23 -2.81 11.64 7.22
N GLN A 24 -2.55 12.58 6.31
CA GLN A 24 -3.02 12.47 4.92
C GLN A 24 -2.38 11.27 4.23
N MET A 25 -1.09 11.04 4.45
CA MET A 25 -0.37 9.86 3.95
C MET A 25 -1.02 8.57 4.45
N GLU A 26 -1.23 8.42 5.75
CA GLU A 26 -1.87 7.23 6.34
C GLU A 26 -3.23 6.94 5.69
N ASN A 27 -4.08 7.96 5.52
CA ASN A 27 -5.38 7.82 4.88
C ASN A 27 -5.25 7.40 3.41
N LEU A 28 -4.30 7.98 2.67
CA LEU A 28 -4.04 7.64 1.28
C LEU A 28 -3.53 6.20 1.13
N LEU A 29 -2.63 5.74 2.00
CA LEU A 29 -2.13 4.36 1.98
C LEU A 29 -3.22 3.36 2.35
N ARG A 30 -4.12 3.70 3.28
CA ARG A 30 -5.30 2.89 3.59
C ARG A 30 -6.22 2.76 2.37
N GLU A 31 -6.55 3.88 1.71
CA GLU A 31 -7.37 3.84 0.50
C GLU A 31 -6.69 3.11 -0.66
N PHE A 32 -5.37 3.23 -0.80
CA PHE A 32 -4.58 2.45 -1.75
C PHE A 32 -4.76 0.93 -1.51
N MET A 33 -4.56 0.47 -0.27
CA MET A 33 -4.76 -0.94 0.11
C MET A 33 -6.19 -1.40 -0.16
N LEU A 34 -7.19 -0.60 0.23
CA LEU A 34 -8.60 -0.92 0.01
C LEU A 34 -8.96 -0.92 -1.47
N SER A 35 -8.40 -0.05 -2.29
CA SER A 35 -8.63 -0.03 -3.73
C SER A 35 -8.19 -1.33 -4.40
N ILE A 36 -7.04 -1.89 -3.98
CA ILE A 36 -6.57 -3.20 -4.46
C ILE A 36 -7.44 -4.31 -3.87
N GLY A 37 -7.72 -4.26 -2.57
CA GLY A 37 -8.51 -5.28 -1.88
C GLY A 37 -9.91 -5.42 -2.48
N ARG A 38 -10.60 -4.31 -2.78
CA ARG A 38 -11.98 -4.30 -3.32
C ARG A 38 -12.09 -5.11 -4.61
N THR A 39 -11.07 -5.08 -5.46
CA THR A 39 -11.07 -5.79 -6.74
C THR A 39 -10.58 -7.24 -6.64
N LEU A 40 -9.73 -7.54 -5.65
CA LEU A 40 -9.19 -8.89 -5.43
C LEU A 40 -9.99 -9.73 -4.43
N SER A 41 -10.94 -9.14 -3.71
CA SER A 41 -11.78 -9.84 -2.72
C SER A 41 -12.97 -10.56 -3.34
N ARG A 42 -13.47 -11.59 -2.64
CA ARG A 42 -14.80 -12.17 -2.85
C ARG A 42 -15.58 -12.08 -1.56
N TYR A 43 -16.78 -11.49 -1.60
CA TYR A 43 -17.61 -11.25 -0.41
C TYR A 43 -16.85 -10.51 0.72
N GLY A 44 -15.96 -9.58 0.37
CA GLY A 44 -15.15 -8.82 1.33
C GLY A 44 -13.92 -9.55 1.89
N ILE A 45 -13.68 -10.80 1.49
CA ILE A 45 -12.55 -11.61 1.94
C ILE A 45 -11.51 -11.70 0.81
N ILE A 46 -10.24 -11.46 1.16
CA ILE A 46 -9.11 -11.71 0.27
C ILE A 46 -8.60 -13.11 0.58
N LEU A 47 -8.69 -14.03 -0.38
CA LEU A 47 -8.03 -15.32 -0.28
C LEU A 47 -6.53 -15.11 -0.49
N GLY A 48 -5.81 -14.87 0.62
CA GLY A 48 -4.41 -14.48 0.64
C GLY A 48 -4.18 -13.25 1.52
N HIS A 49 -3.34 -12.30 1.10
CA HIS A 49 -3.16 -11.02 1.77
C HIS A 49 -2.51 -9.97 0.87
N ILE A 50 -2.74 -8.71 1.20
CA ILE A 50 -1.99 -7.57 0.67
C ILE A 50 -1.17 -7.01 1.83
N LYS A 51 0.11 -6.75 1.60
CA LYS A 51 1.04 -6.11 2.53
C LYS A 51 1.71 -4.94 1.83
N LEU A 52 1.95 -3.89 2.61
CA LEU A 52 2.60 -2.68 2.14
C LEU A 52 3.56 -2.22 3.23
N LEU A 53 4.81 -1.98 2.86
CA LEU A 53 5.75 -1.25 3.69
C LEU A 53 6.01 0.10 3.04
N ALA A 54 5.60 1.17 3.71
CA ALA A 54 5.77 2.53 3.23
C ALA A 54 6.86 3.22 4.04
N LYS A 55 7.89 3.79 3.39
CA LYS A 55 9.07 4.37 4.04
C LYS A 55 9.31 5.81 3.61
N LEU A 56 9.67 6.66 4.56
CA LEU A 56 10.14 8.03 4.30
C LEU A 56 11.66 8.03 4.26
N SER A 57 12.23 7.58 3.14
CA SER A 57 13.68 7.43 2.96
C SER A 57 14.46 8.75 2.97
N GLU A 58 13.77 9.88 2.79
CA GLU A 58 14.36 11.22 2.95
C GLU A 58 14.74 11.55 4.42
N LEU A 59 14.23 10.79 5.39
CA LEU A 59 14.53 10.96 6.80
C LEU A 59 15.60 9.96 7.24
N ALA A 60 16.63 10.43 7.96
CA ALA A 60 17.80 9.63 8.38
C ALA A 60 17.51 8.48 9.38
N VAL A 61 16.25 8.30 9.77
CA VAL A 61 15.80 7.30 10.76
C VAL A 61 14.64 6.51 10.16
N ASP A 62 14.48 5.25 10.57
CA ASP A 62 13.42 4.32 10.13
C ASP A 62 12.00 4.85 10.39
N HIS A 63 11.52 5.74 9.52
CA HIS A 63 10.15 6.21 9.48
C HIS A 63 9.38 5.37 8.48
N TYR A 64 8.64 4.39 8.99
CA TYR A 64 7.83 3.53 8.15
C TYR A 64 6.45 3.26 8.73
N LEU A 65 5.54 2.88 7.83
CA LEU A 65 4.27 2.24 8.13
C LEU A 65 4.24 0.87 7.48
N PHE A 66 3.92 -0.15 8.25
CA PHE A 66 3.54 -1.45 7.71
C PHE A 66 2.03 -1.57 7.71
N LEU A 67 1.43 -1.83 6.55
CA LEU A 67 0.00 -2.05 6.39
C LEU A 67 -0.23 -3.47 5.91
N SER A 68 -1.31 -4.10 6.41
CA SER A 68 -1.73 -5.43 5.97
C SER A 68 -3.24 -5.52 5.85
N LEU A 69 -3.72 -6.19 4.80
CA LEU A 69 -5.14 -6.36 4.50
C LEU A 69 -5.43 -7.82 4.14
N THR A 70 -6.37 -8.43 4.87
CA THR A 70 -6.91 -9.79 4.64
C THR A 70 -8.43 -9.78 4.47
N THR A 71 -9.13 -8.83 5.09
CA THR A 71 -10.55 -8.55 4.91
C THR A 71 -10.76 -7.06 4.67
N LEU A 72 -11.76 -6.67 3.88
CA LEU A 72 -12.00 -5.25 3.55
C LEU A 72 -12.39 -4.37 4.74
N ASP A 73 -12.83 -4.99 5.83
CA ASP A 73 -13.37 -4.28 6.99
C ASP A 73 -12.27 -3.62 7.84
N ASN A 74 -11.01 -4.06 7.71
CA ASN A 74 -9.94 -3.56 8.54
C ASN A 74 -8.56 -3.59 7.87
N VAL A 75 -8.03 -2.41 7.53
CA VAL A 75 -6.60 -2.25 7.23
C VAL A 75 -5.84 -2.14 8.55
N ASN A 76 -5.07 -3.17 8.88
CA ASN A 76 -4.16 -3.13 10.01
C ASN A 76 -2.95 -2.26 9.66
N VAL A 77 -2.60 -1.33 10.55
CA VAL A 77 -1.50 -0.36 10.35
C VAL A 77 -0.59 -0.39 11.56
N ILE A 78 0.68 -0.68 11.32
CA ILE A 78 1.74 -0.79 12.33
C ILE A 78 2.80 0.27 12.02
N PRO A 79 2.83 1.39 12.77
CA PRO A 79 3.85 2.40 12.61
C PRO A 79 5.20 1.97 13.22
N SER A 80 6.29 2.51 12.67
CA SER A 80 7.58 2.48 13.35
C SER A 80 7.56 3.35 14.60
N ARG A 81 8.49 3.13 15.53
CA ARG A 81 8.62 3.94 16.75
C ARG A 81 8.79 5.43 16.46
N CYS A 82 9.43 5.77 15.35
CA CYS A 82 9.73 7.14 14.96
C CYS A 82 8.60 7.78 14.14
N TRP A 83 7.63 7.00 13.64
CA TRP A 83 6.55 7.52 12.80
C TRP A 83 5.77 8.66 13.46
N HIS A 84 5.53 8.60 14.78
CA HIS A 84 4.82 9.67 15.48
C HIS A 84 5.56 11.03 15.45
N ASN A 85 6.87 11.01 15.20
CA ASN A 85 7.69 12.22 15.13
C ASN A 85 7.57 12.95 13.78
N VAL A 86 6.89 12.37 12.79
CA VAL A 86 6.65 13.05 11.49
C VAL A 86 5.39 13.91 11.49
N ASN A 87 4.73 14.07 12.63
CA ASN A 87 3.59 14.97 12.74
C ASN A 87 4.06 16.42 12.49
N GLY A 88 3.48 17.08 11.47
CA GLY A 88 3.89 18.41 11.01
C GLY A 88 5.04 18.44 10.01
N VAL A 89 5.62 17.30 9.64
CA VAL A 89 6.61 17.21 8.56
C VAL A 89 5.90 17.22 7.22
N SER A 90 6.41 18.04 6.30
CA SER A 90 5.95 18.12 4.91
C SER A 90 6.56 16.98 4.10
N ILE A 91 5.75 16.01 3.67
CA ILE A 91 6.21 14.84 2.93
C ILE A 91 6.02 15.04 1.42
N GLY A 92 7.11 15.04 0.66
CA GLY A 92 7.10 15.16 -0.81
C GLY A 92 7.18 13.83 -1.56
N CYS A 93 7.71 12.79 -0.92
CA CYS A 93 7.97 11.48 -1.51
C CYS A 93 7.73 10.34 -0.50
N ILE A 94 7.35 9.16 -0.99
CA ILE A 94 7.32 7.93 -0.19
C ILE A 94 7.74 6.73 -1.03
N GLU A 95 8.52 5.83 -0.42
CA GLU A 95 8.84 4.53 -1.00
C GLU A 95 7.84 3.48 -0.54
N LEU A 96 7.39 2.63 -1.45
CA LEU A 96 6.39 1.60 -1.21
C LEU A 96 6.90 0.24 -1.66
N ASP A 97 7.03 -0.70 -0.73
CA ASP A 97 7.18 -2.12 -1.03
C ASP A 97 5.80 -2.77 -0.98
N VAL A 98 5.21 -3.08 -2.14
CA VAL A 98 3.89 -3.69 -2.28
C VAL A 98 4.06 -5.19 -2.47
N ASN A 99 3.43 -5.99 -1.61
CA ASN A 99 3.39 -7.43 -1.71
C ASN A 99 1.95 -7.95 -1.71
N VAL A 100 1.57 -8.72 -2.72
CA VAL A 100 0.23 -9.29 -2.86
C VAL A 100 0.38 -10.80 -3.03
N LEU A 101 -0.25 -11.56 -2.15
CA LEU A 101 -0.47 -12.98 -2.32
C LEU A 101 -1.96 -13.20 -2.47
N VAL A 102 -2.42 -13.75 -3.59
CA VAL A 102 -3.83 -14.05 -3.83
C VAL A 102 -4.04 -15.33 -4.60
N PHE A 103 -5.18 -15.99 -4.40
CA PHE A 103 -5.57 -17.18 -5.14
C PHE A 103 -6.59 -16.84 -6.24
N GLY A 104 -6.45 -17.48 -7.40
CA GLY A 104 -7.42 -17.38 -8.49
C GLY A 104 -7.35 -16.11 -9.33
N TYR A 105 -6.25 -15.37 -9.24
CA TYR A 105 -5.88 -14.27 -10.12
C TYR A 105 -4.52 -14.56 -10.75
N THR A 106 -4.32 -14.10 -11.97
CA THR A 106 -3.02 -14.07 -12.64
C THR A 106 -2.18 -12.90 -12.13
N ILE A 107 -0.86 -12.98 -12.32
CA ILE A 107 0.04 -11.87 -11.97
C ILE A 107 -0.32 -10.56 -12.68
N ASN A 108 -0.73 -10.63 -13.94
CA ASN A 108 -1.12 -9.46 -14.74
C ASN A 108 -2.40 -8.80 -14.21
N GLU A 109 -3.38 -9.60 -13.78
CA GLU A 109 -4.58 -9.05 -13.15
C GLU A 109 -4.24 -8.29 -11.86
N VAL A 110 -3.36 -8.86 -11.02
CA VAL A 110 -2.89 -8.21 -9.79
C VAL A 110 -2.14 -6.91 -10.11
N GLU A 111 -1.22 -6.95 -11.07
CA GLU A 111 -0.44 -5.78 -11.52
C GLU A 111 -1.34 -4.64 -11.97
N VAL A 112 -2.36 -4.91 -12.79
CA VAL A 112 -3.33 -3.90 -13.25
C VAL A 112 -4.05 -3.24 -12.07
N GLN A 113 -4.40 -4.00 -11.02
CA GLN A 113 -5.06 -3.42 -9.84
C GLN A 113 -4.11 -2.53 -9.03
N VAL A 114 -2.85 -2.97 -8.85
CA VAL A 114 -1.83 -2.19 -8.15
C VAL A 114 -1.53 -0.89 -8.90
N ASP A 115 -1.31 -0.95 -10.22
CA ASP A 115 -1.06 0.22 -11.05
C ASP A 115 -2.25 1.19 -11.06
N GLY A 116 -3.47 0.65 -11.13
CA GLY A 116 -4.70 1.44 -11.03
C GLY A 116 -4.84 2.16 -9.69
N ALA A 117 -4.43 1.53 -8.59
CA ALA A 117 -4.41 2.15 -7.27
C ALA A 117 -3.27 3.18 -7.14
N LEU A 118 -2.09 2.91 -7.70
CA LEU A 118 -0.94 3.84 -7.70
C LEU A 118 -1.27 5.17 -8.39
N LYS A 119 -1.97 5.12 -9.53
CA LYS A 119 -2.41 6.33 -10.25
C LYS A 119 -3.30 7.26 -9.42
N LYS A 120 -4.03 6.72 -8.44
CA LYS A 120 -4.88 7.50 -7.52
C LYS A 120 -4.09 8.04 -6.32
N LEU A 121 -2.97 7.40 -5.98
CA LEU A 121 -2.13 7.73 -4.85
C LEU A 121 -1.21 8.93 -5.16
N GLY A 122 -0.67 9.01 -6.37
CA GLY A 122 0.23 10.09 -6.81
C GLY A 122 0.86 9.79 -8.16
N ARG A 123 1.88 10.56 -8.56
CA ARG A 123 2.68 10.24 -9.75
C ARG A 123 3.76 9.24 -9.35
N GLY A 124 3.49 7.95 -9.53
CA GLY A 124 4.50 6.89 -9.40
C GLY A 124 5.47 6.90 -10.58
N ARG A 125 6.75 6.68 -10.32
CA ARG A 125 7.74 6.27 -11.33
C ARG A 125 8.25 4.87 -11.01
#